data_AF-A0AAP0SEK1-F1
#
_entry.id   AF-A0AAP0SEK1-F1
#
_cell.length_a   1.000
_cell.length_b   1.000
_cell.length_c   1.000
_cell.angle_alpha   90.00
_cell.angle_beta   90.00
_cell.angle_gamma   90.00
#
_symmetry.space_group_name_H-M   'P 1'
#
loop_
_entity.id
_entity.type
_entity.pdbx_description
1 polymer ?
#
loop_
_entity_poly.entity_id
_entity_poly.type
_entity_poly.pdbx_seq_one_letter_code
_entity_poly.pdbx_strand_id
1 'polypeptide(L)'
;MTPPLFAPSLRLAACALGAALSLGGCSHGIESMPLEFSSFTYHDGSYYLRFRSDEEIVSLFKRHTGDGQIGEWLKCALDDDQDFTVGHAMIYNLGGGVDFEGISEVRGYNYVVWARFNKTTPDRSTETALLKPAIHRLLAGKTSIPCKLSITAFPYNAYYSKTMQLPVAQVLSEVAKHRDRLPEWVPYQVDAGRPPLVPQIEPVPLYGKRLQMIDTDTGKPRGYVPYIVKRRDGYLERGETDYDGLTHEVLSLTPETVQLYLDEPVP
;
A
#
# COMPACT_ATOMS: atom_id res chain seq x y z
N MET A 1 37.30 7.49 59.45
CA MET A 1 35.90 7.37 58.99
C MET A 1 35.82 8.11 57.66
N THR A 2 36.16 7.40 56.58
CA THR A 2 35.25 6.89 55.51
C THR A 2 34.81 7.98 54.51
N PRO A 3 35.32 7.98 53.27
CA PRO A 3 34.71 8.70 52.15
C PRO A 3 33.54 7.88 51.55
N PRO A 4 32.56 8.50 50.87
CA PRO A 4 31.52 7.75 50.17
C PRO A 4 32.04 7.21 48.84
N LEU A 5 31.83 5.91 48.63
CA LEU A 5 32.06 5.19 47.39
C LEU A 5 30.98 5.55 46.37
N PHE A 6 31.36 6.19 45.27
CA PHE A 6 30.62 6.11 44.02
C PHE A 6 30.86 4.72 43.41
N ALA A 7 29.82 3.90 43.34
CA ALA A 7 29.83 2.66 42.57
C ALA A 7 29.12 2.90 41.22
N PRO A 8 29.79 2.78 40.07
CA PRO A 8 29.09 2.59 38.81
C PRO A 8 28.61 1.15 38.76
N SER A 9 27.30 0.96 38.55
CA SER A 9 26.69 -0.35 38.38
C SER A 9 27.09 -0.93 37.02
N LEU A 10 28.20 -1.67 37.00
CA LEU A 10 28.53 -2.62 35.94
C LEU A 10 27.45 -3.72 35.96
N ARG A 11 26.43 -3.61 35.10
CA ARG A 11 25.67 -4.80 34.70
C ARG A 11 26.45 -5.49 33.59
N LEU A 12 27.24 -6.49 34.00
CA LEU A 12 27.85 -7.44 33.07
C LEU A 12 26.76 -8.11 32.24
N ALA A 13 26.95 -8.07 30.92
CA ALA A 13 26.21 -8.88 29.97
C ALA A 13 26.47 -10.38 30.25
N ALA A 14 25.40 -11.10 30.57
CA ALA A 14 25.40 -12.56 30.56
C ALA A 14 24.66 -13.01 29.28
N CYS A 15 25.43 -13.31 28.24
CA CYS A 15 24.97 -14.11 27.11
C CYS A 15 25.91 -15.30 26.99
N ALA A 16 25.60 -16.37 27.71
CA ALA A 16 26.27 -17.65 27.53
C ALA A 16 25.26 -18.80 27.65
N LEU A 17 25.11 -19.51 26.52
CA LEU A 17 24.77 -20.91 26.33
C LEU A 17 23.51 -21.48 27.00
N GLY A 18 22.48 -21.71 26.17
CA GLY A 18 21.41 -22.68 26.40
C GLY A 18 20.74 -23.04 25.08
N ALA A 19 21.13 -24.15 24.47
CA ALA A 19 20.55 -24.63 23.22
C ALA A 19 19.09 -25.08 23.41
N ALA A 20 18.14 -24.37 22.81
CA ALA A 20 16.95 -24.91 22.14
C ALA A 20 16.05 -23.76 21.64
N LEU A 21 15.90 -23.67 20.32
CA LEU A 21 14.80 -23.00 19.61
C LEU A 21 14.48 -21.53 19.99
N SER A 22 15.35 -20.59 19.62
CA SER A 22 14.91 -19.26 19.22
C SER A 22 15.91 -18.62 18.25
N LEU A 23 15.46 -18.36 17.02
CA LEU A 23 16.21 -17.62 15.99
C LEU A 23 16.19 -16.11 16.31
N GLY A 24 16.70 -15.72 17.48
CA GLY A 24 16.91 -14.33 17.88
C GLY A 24 18.39 -14.04 17.96
N GLY A 25 18.98 -13.48 16.91
CA GLY A 25 20.36 -13.00 16.94
C GLY A 25 20.43 -11.63 17.63
N CYS A 26 21.35 -11.46 18.58
CA CYS A 26 21.65 -10.14 19.15
C CYS A 26 22.49 -9.34 18.14
N SER A 27 22.11 -8.09 17.87
CA SER A 27 22.94 -7.14 17.11
C SER A 27 23.51 -6.12 18.09
N HIS A 28 24.84 -6.11 18.27
CA HIS A 28 25.56 -5.19 19.18
C HIS A 28 25.04 -5.18 20.62
N GLY A 29 24.59 -6.33 21.13
CA GLY A 29 24.03 -6.45 22.48
C GLY A 29 22.57 -5.97 22.62
N ILE A 30 21.94 -5.56 21.52
CA ILE A 30 20.50 -5.28 21.45
C ILE A 30 19.81 -6.55 20.96
N GLU A 31 18.88 -7.08 21.76
CA GLU A 31 18.07 -8.22 21.35
C GLU A 31 17.09 -7.80 20.23
N SER A 32 16.88 -8.68 19.25
CA SER A 32 15.80 -8.49 18.28
C SER A 32 14.45 -8.43 19.00
N MET A 33 13.77 -7.30 18.88
CA MET A 33 12.48 -7.05 19.52
C MET A 33 11.34 -7.55 18.64
N PRO A 34 10.27 -8.10 19.22
CA PRO A 34 9.03 -8.36 18.49
C PRO A 34 8.36 -7.04 18.10
N LEU A 35 7.70 -7.04 16.95
CA LEU A 35 6.79 -5.97 16.55
C LEU A 35 5.38 -6.55 16.48
N GLU A 36 4.40 -5.76 16.89
CA GLU A 36 3.01 -6.16 16.87
C GLU A 36 2.25 -5.38 15.81
N PHE A 37 1.73 -6.10 14.82
CA PHE A 37 0.89 -5.51 13.81
C PHE A 37 -0.38 -4.90 14.44
N SER A 38 -0.72 -3.67 14.06
CA SER A 38 -1.90 -2.98 14.57
C SER A 38 -2.95 -2.76 13.48
N SER A 39 -2.57 -2.14 12.36
CA SER A 39 -3.49 -1.93 11.25
C SER A 39 -2.78 -1.69 9.93
N PHE A 40 -3.50 -1.96 8.84
CA PHE A 40 -3.17 -1.53 7.50
C PHE A 40 -4.41 -0.85 6.94
N THR A 41 -4.27 0.40 6.49
CA THR A 41 -5.39 1.23 6.00
C THR A 41 -4.99 2.00 4.75
N TYR A 42 -5.92 2.12 3.82
CA TYR A 42 -5.80 3.03 2.67
C TYR A 42 -6.71 4.25 2.86
N HIS A 43 -6.13 5.44 2.85
CA HIS A 43 -6.84 6.71 2.76
C HIS A 43 -5.97 7.77 2.08
N ASP A 44 -6.58 8.79 1.48
CA ASP A 44 -5.89 9.94 0.87
C ASP A 44 -4.76 9.57 -0.10
N GLY A 45 -4.96 8.53 -0.91
CA GLY A 45 -3.99 8.09 -1.92
C GLY A 45 -2.81 7.28 -1.36
N SER A 46 -2.84 6.90 -0.09
CA SER A 46 -1.71 6.37 0.64
C SER A 46 -2.06 5.15 1.49
N TYR A 47 -1.12 4.21 1.61
CA TYR A 47 -1.23 3.09 2.53
C TYR A 47 -0.47 3.40 3.82
N TYR A 48 -1.12 3.15 4.96
CA TYR A 48 -0.56 3.35 6.28
C TYR A 48 -0.52 2.00 6.99
N LEU A 49 0.70 1.53 7.28
CA LEU A 49 0.93 0.33 8.08
C LEU A 49 1.32 0.77 9.48
N ARG A 50 0.52 0.41 10.47
CA ARG A 50 0.76 0.71 11.89
C ARG A 50 1.15 -0.53 12.66
N PHE A 51 2.07 -0.35 13.58
CA PHE A 51 2.54 -1.40 14.47
C PHE A 51 2.99 -0.81 15.81
N ARG A 52 3.12 -1.69 16.81
CA ARG A 52 3.55 -1.38 18.17
C ARG A 52 4.87 -2.08 18.49
N SER A 53 5.68 -1.43 19.33
CA SER A 53 6.89 -1.99 19.92
C SER A 53 6.93 -1.66 21.41
N ASP A 54 7.42 -2.59 22.23
CA ASP A 54 7.69 -2.31 23.64
C ASP A 54 8.97 -1.48 23.82
N GLU A 55 9.82 -1.43 22.80
CA GLU A 55 11.04 -0.61 22.75
C GLU A 55 10.84 0.67 21.94
N GLU A 56 11.49 1.74 22.38
CA GLU A 56 11.53 3.01 21.66
C GLU A 56 12.51 2.89 20.47
N ILE A 57 11.95 2.75 19.26
CA ILE A 57 12.68 2.50 18.01
C ILE A 57 13.56 3.69 17.62
N VAL A 58 12.98 4.90 17.66
CA VAL A 58 13.59 6.14 17.14
C VAL A 58 14.76 6.63 18.01
N SER A 59 15.03 5.98 19.14
CA SER A 59 16.22 6.27 19.95
C SER A 59 16.97 5.00 20.34
N LEU A 60 16.67 3.85 19.72
CA LEU A 60 17.15 2.54 20.16
C LEU A 60 18.67 2.49 20.24
N PHE A 61 19.37 2.85 19.16
CA PHE A 61 20.84 2.87 19.18
C PHE A 61 21.40 3.89 20.18
N LYS A 62 20.81 5.08 20.26
CA LYS A 62 21.28 6.13 21.18
C LYS A 62 21.17 5.70 22.63
N ARG A 63 20.09 5.02 23.01
CA ARG A 63 19.87 4.52 24.38
C ARG A 63 20.82 3.37 24.75
N HIS A 64 21.15 2.50 23.79
CA HIS A 64 21.96 1.30 24.05
C HIS A 64 23.47 1.50 23.85
N THR A 65 23.87 2.38 22.93
CA THR A 65 25.27 2.54 22.50
C THR A 65 25.82 3.95 22.70
N GLY A 66 24.95 4.94 22.92
CA GLY A 66 25.32 6.36 23.00
C GLY A 66 25.37 7.07 21.64
N ASP A 67 25.37 6.33 20.53
CA ASP A 67 25.46 6.86 19.17
C ASP A 67 24.11 7.02 18.48
N GLY A 68 24.03 7.95 17.52
CA GLY A 68 22.82 8.20 16.74
C GLY A 68 22.51 7.08 15.74
N GLN A 69 21.24 6.91 15.44
CA GLN A 69 20.76 6.12 14.29
C GLN A 69 20.77 6.97 13.00
N ILE A 70 20.91 6.33 11.85
CA ILE A 70 20.83 6.94 10.52
C ILE A 70 19.39 6.88 9.99
N GLY A 71 18.70 5.77 10.23
CA GLY A 71 17.30 5.65 9.85
C GLY A 71 16.71 4.26 10.05
N GLU A 72 15.37 4.25 10.05
CA GLU A 72 14.53 3.12 10.38
C GLU A 72 13.64 2.79 9.18
N TRP A 73 13.68 1.54 8.74
CA TRP A 73 12.91 1.07 7.58
C TRP A 73 12.17 -0.19 7.92
N LEU A 74 10.88 -0.25 7.59
CA LEU A 74 10.12 -1.49 7.61
C LEU A 74 9.96 -2.00 6.18
N LYS A 75 10.32 -3.26 5.96
CA LYS A 75 10.07 -3.96 4.69
C LYS A 75 9.30 -5.24 4.93
N CYS A 76 8.38 -5.55 4.04
CA CYS A 76 7.64 -6.78 3.97
C CYS A 76 7.90 -7.47 2.63
N ALA A 77 8.19 -8.77 2.66
CA ALA A 77 8.43 -9.55 1.45
C ALA A 77 7.10 -9.91 0.79
N LEU A 78 6.88 -9.45 -0.44
CA LEU A 78 5.67 -9.80 -1.21
C LEU A 78 5.81 -11.14 -1.93
N ASP A 79 7.04 -11.52 -2.24
CA ASP A 79 7.39 -12.76 -2.95
C ASP A 79 8.13 -13.75 -2.02
N ASP A 80 8.74 -14.79 -2.58
CA ASP A 80 9.49 -15.81 -1.83
C ASP A 80 10.84 -15.33 -1.29
N ASP A 81 11.35 -14.21 -1.80
CA ASP A 81 12.56 -13.56 -1.31
C ASP A 81 12.35 -12.91 0.06
N GLN A 82 12.85 -13.56 1.10
CA GLN A 82 12.77 -13.12 2.50
C GLN A 82 14.15 -12.73 3.07
N ASP A 83 15.11 -12.39 2.21
CA ASP A 83 16.37 -11.80 2.69
C ASP A 83 16.18 -10.31 2.99
N PHE A 84 16.11 -9.98 4.28
CA PHE A 84 15.92 -8.60 4.75
C PHE A 84 17.24 -7.84 4.93
N THR A 85 18.38 -8.42 4.55
CA THR A 85 19.69 -7.83 4.80
C THR A 85 19.83 -6.47 4.10
N VAL A 86 20.27 -5.45 4.83
CA VAL A 86 20.60 -4.15 4.26
C VAL A 86 21.69 -4.34 3.20
N GLY A 87 21.39 -3.97 1.96
CA GLY A 87 22.26 -4.25 0.82
C GLY A 87 21.62 -5.20 -0.21
N HIS A 88 20.74 -6.08 0.24
CA HIS A 88 20.02 -7.00 -0.63
C HIS A 88 18.91 -6.31 -1.43
N ALA A 89 18.74 -6.74 -2.68
CA ALA A 89 17.76 -6.21 -3.61
C ALA A 89 16.47 -7.05 -3.57
N MET A 90 15.63 -6.81 -2.56
CA MET A 90 14.31 -7.44 -2.47
C MET A 90 13.39 -6.89 -3.58
N ILE A 91 13.27 -7.63 -4.68
CA ILE A 91 12.63 -7.18 -5.92
C ILE A 91 11.19 -6.73 -5.70
N TYR A 92 10.41 -7.49 -4.93
CA TYR A 92 9.02 -7.18 -4.64
C TYR A 92 8.81 -6.99 -3.13
N ASN A 93 8.60 -5.75 -2.72
CA ASN A 93 8.46 -5.42 -1.31
C ASN A 93 7.32 -4.42 -1.07
N LEU A 94 6.77 -4.47 0.14
CA LEU A 94 5.92 -3.43 0.70
C LEU A 94 6.70 -2.79 1.84
N GLY A 95 6.89 -1.48 1.82
CA GLY A 95 7.69 -0.86 2.88
C GLY A 95 7.79 0.66 2.80
N GLY A 96 8.53 1.22 3.75
CA GLY A 96 8.76 2.64 3.88
C GLY A 96 9.56 2.99 5.12
N GLY A 97 9.79 4.29 5.33
CA GLY A 97 10.38 4.82 6.55
C GLY A 97 9.41 4.66 7.72
N VAL A 98 9.95 4.59 8.94
CA VAL A 98 9.17 4.44 10.17
C VAL A 98 9.08 5.77 10.90
N ASP A 99 7.85 6.21 11.13
CA ASP A 99 7.55 7.43 11.90
C ASP A 99 6.93 7.09 13.26
N PHE A 100 7.25 7.90 14.27
CA PHE A 100 6.66 7.78 15.60
C PHE A 100 5.29 8.45 15.65
N GLU A 101 4.25 7.72 16.05
CA GLU A 101 2.89 8.26 16.22
C GLU A 101 2.58 8.64 17.68
N GLY A 102 3.19 7.97 18.66
CA GLY A 102 2.95 8.28 20.06
C GLY A 102 3.19 7.11 21.02
N ILE A 103 2.99 7.37 22.31
CA ILE A 103 3.02 6.34 23.35
C ILE A 103 1.67 5.62 23.36
N SER A 104 1.68 4.29 23.43
CA SER A 104 0.46 3.48 23.54
C SER A 104 -0.19 3.65 24.90
N GLU A 105 -1.53 3.76 24.93
CA GLU A 105 -2.32 3.84 26.16
C GLU A 105 -2.18 2.59 27.05
N VAL A 106 -1.88 1.44 26.44
CA VAL A 106 -1.72 0.18 27.17
C VAL A 106 -0.26 0.01 27.60
N ARG A 107 0.67 -0.01 26.65
CA ARG A 107 2.11 -0.14 26.86
C ARG A 107 2.89 0.03 25.55
N GLY A 108 4.08 0.63 25.63
CA GLY A 108 5.00 0.73 24.50
C GLY A 108 4.70 1.91 23.59
N TYR A 109 5.13 1.80 22.34
CA TYR A 109 5.21 2.90 21.39
C TYR A 109 4.54 2.52 20.08
N ASN A 110 3.76 3.44 19.53
CA ASN A 110 3.04 3.30 18.27
C ASN A 110 3.84 3.93 17.13
N TYR A 111 3.88 3.24 15.99
CA TYR A 111 4.59 3.65 14.80
C TYR A 111 3.72 3.51 13.56
N VAL A 112 4.00 4.34 12.57
CA VAL A 112 3.39 4.28 11.25
C VAL A 112 4.43 4.23 10.15
N VAL A 113 4.09 3.54 9.08
CA VAL A 113 4.84 3.48 7.84
C VAL A 113 3.94 3.95 6.72
N TRP A 114 4.36 4.99 6.02
CA TRP A 114 3.76 5.33 4.73
C TRP A 114 4.25 4.32 3.69
N ALA A 115 3.48 3.25 3.55
CA ALA A 115 3.90 2.05 2.85
C ALA A 115 3.62 2.15 1.34
N ARG A 116 4.58 1.69 0.52
CA ARG A 116 4.42 1.57 -0.93
C ARG A 116 4.68 0.15 -1.39
N PHE A 117 3.90 -0.32 -2.35
CA PHE A 117 4.16 -1.58 -3.04
C PHE A 117 5.14 -1.31 -4.16
N ASN A 118 6.30 -1.93 -4.09
CA ASN A 118 7.45 -1.58 -4.90
C ASN A 118 7.96 -2.76 -5.71
N LYS A 119 8.38 -2.47 -6.93
CA LYS A 119 9.29 -3.29 -7.73
C LYS A 119 10.63 -2.58 -7.83
N THR A 120 11.65 -3.20 -7.27
CA THR A 120 13.04 -2.71 -7.30
C THR A 120 13.84 -3.48 -8.35
N THR A 121 14.69 -2.81 -9.11
CA THR A 121 15.61 -3.47 -10.04
C THR A 121 16.69 -4.26 -9.27
N PRO A 122 17.26 -5.35 -9.82
CA PRO A 122 18.26 -6.14 -9.10
C PRO A 122 19.51 -5.36 -8.67
N ASP A 123 19.88 -4.33 -9.43
CA ASP A 123 20.99 -3.41 -9.12
C ASP A 123 20.58 -2.29 -8.13
N ARG A 124 19.30 -2.22 -7.74
CA ARG A 124 18.69 -1.20 -6.87
C ARG A 124 18.73 0.22 -7.43
N SER A 125 18.97 0.40 -8.73
CA SER A 125 19.02 1.72 -9.36
C SER A 125 17.64 2.36 -9.51
N THR A 126 16.58 1.56 -9.57
CA THR A 126 15.22 2.05 -9.80
C THR A 126 14.20 1.33 -8.91
N GLU A 127 13.24 2.09 -8.40
CA GLU A 127 12.06 1.60 -7.69
C GLU A 127 10.79 2.13 -8.36
N THR A 128 9.84 1.25 -8.65
CA THR A 128 8.57 1.60 -9.29
C THR A 128 7.39 1.05 -8.50
N ALA A 129 6.27 1.78 -8.48
CA ALA A 129 5.07 1.32 -7.81
C ALA A 129 4.45 0.11 -8.54
N LEU A 130 4.01 -0.90 -7.78
CA LEU A 130 3.28 -2.04 -8.30
C LEU A 130 1.82 -1.69 -8.56
N LEU A 131 1.30 -2.20 -9.68
CA LEU A 131 -0.13 -2.14 -10.00
C LEU A 131 -0.91 -3.20 -9.21
N LYS A 132 -2.19 -2.94 -8.95
CA LYS A 132 -3.06 -3.89 -8.22
C LYS A 132 -3.03 -5.33 -8.76
N PRO A 133 -3.12 -5.59 -10.09
CA PRO A 133 -3.11 -6.97 -10.57
C PRO A 133 -1.82 -7.72 -10.22
N ALA A 134 -0.69 -7.01 -10.15
CA ALA A 134 0.58 -7.58 -9.72
C ALA A 134 0.58 -7.87 -8.21
N ILE A 135 0.05 -6.95 -7.40
CA ILE A 135 -0.10 -7.14 -5.94
C ILE A 135 -0.97 -8.37 -5.65
N HIS A 136 -2.14 -8.48 -6.29
CA HIS A 136 -3.03 -9.63 -6.13
C HIS A 136 -2.36 -10.96 -6.49
N ARG A 137 -1.55 -10.98 -7.56
CA ARG A 137 -0.83 -12.18 -7.99
C ARG A 137 0.25 -12.60 -6.99
N LEU A 138 1.05 -11.64 -6.51
CA LEU A 138 2.12 -11.90 -5.54
C LEU A 138 1.57 -12.44 -4.21
N LEU A 139 0.38 -11.96 -3.81
CA LEU A 139 -0.26 -12.36 -2.56
C LEU A 139 -1.21 -13.55 -2.69
N ALA A 140 -1.39 -14.09 -3.90
CA ALA A 140 -2.31 -15.21 -4.13
C ALA A 140 -1.88 -16.45 -3.33
N GLY A 141 -2.81 -17.03 -2.57
CA GLY A 141 -2.55 -18.21 -1.74
C GLY A 141 -1.78 -17.94 -0.44
N LYS A 142 -1.31 -16.71 -0.20
CA LYS A 142 -0.64 -16.33 1.05
C LYS A 142 -1.65 -15.89 2.10
N THR A 143 -1.49 -16.35 3.34
CA THR A 143 -2.33 -15.91 4.48
C THR A 143 -1.71 -14.70 5.20
N SER A 144 -0.39 -14.62 5.22
CA SER A 144 0.38 -13.51 5.77
C SER A 144 1.66 -13.28 4.98
N ILE A 145 2.22 -12.07 5.06
CA ILE A 145 3.56 -11.76 4.55
C ILE A 145 4.48 -11.37 5.71
N PRO A 146 5.75 -11.80 5.69
CA PRO A 146 6.71 -11.46 6.74
C PRO A 146 7.23 -10.04 6.54
N CYS A 147 7.29 -9.29 7.63
CA CYS A 147 7.84 -7.93 7.72
C CYS A 147 8.96 -7.87 8.74
N LYS A 148 9.99 -7.09 8.45
CA LYS A 148 11.12 -6.87 9.35
C LYS A 148 11.52 -5.39 9.34
N LEU A 149 11.77 -4.89 10.54
CA LEU A 149 12.39 -3.58 10.72
C LEU A 149 13.90 -3.75 10.58
N SER A 150 14.53 -2.81 9.87
CA SER A 150 15.97 -2.62 9.89
C SER A 150 16.29 -1.21 10.37
N ILE A 151 17.28 -1.08 11.25
CA ILE A 151 17.79 0.21 11.70
C ILE A 151 19.28 0.26 11.38
N THR A 152 19.71 1.28 10.66
CA THR A 152 21.13 1.52 10.38
C THR A 152 21.68 2.58 11.33
N ALA A 153 22.91 2.38 11.81
CA ALA A 153 23.63 3.33 12.65
C ALA A 153 25.13 3.16 12.35
N PHE A 154 25.89 4.24 12.16
CA PHE A 154 27.33 4.13 11.94
C PHE A 154 28.07 4.27 13.28
N PRO A 155 29.07 3.42 13.60
CA PRO A 155 29.73 2.39 12.77
C PRO A 155 29.17 0.95 12.92
N TYR A 156 27.91 0.79 13.32
CA TYR A 156 27.32 -0.50 13.67
C TYR A 156 26.73 -1.26 12.47
N ASN A 157 26.78 -2.60 12.50
CA ASN A 157 25.91 -3.42 11.66
C ASN A 157 24.44 -3.07 11.89
N ALA A 158 23.64 -3.19 10.83
CA ALA A 158 22.21 -2.97 10.91
C ALA A 158 21.57 -3.86 12.00
N TYR A 159 20.68 -3.26 12.77
CA TYR A 159 19.79 -3.96 13.67
C TYR A 159 18.60 -4.51 12.91
N TYR A 160 18.06 -5.66 13.33
CA TYR A 160 16.83 -6.21 12.80
C TYR A 160 15.88 -6.66 13.90
N SER A 161 14.59 -6.37 13.74
CA SER A 161 13.54 -6.91 14.63
C SER A 161 13.35 -8.42 14.43
N LYS A 162 12.55 -9.04 15.31
CA LYS A 162 11.90 -10.31 14.97
C LYS A 162 10.91 -10.09 13.82
N THR A 163 10.55 -11.17 13.13
CA THR A 163 9.61 -11.11 12.00
C THR A 163 8.20 -10.84 12.52
N MET A 164 7.54 -9.85 11.93
CA MET A 164 6.13 -9.54 12.15
C MET A 164 5.31 -10.06 10.96
N GLN A 165 4.20 -10.74 11.22
CA GLN A 165 3.32 -11.23 10.17
C GLN A 165 2.23 -10.21 9.85
N LEU A 166 2.20 -9.72 8.62
CA LEU A 166 1.13 -8.84 8.12
C LEU A 166 0.03 -9.68 7.45
N PRO A 167 -1.23 -9.62 7.91
CA PRO A 167 -2.32 -10.41 7.33
C PRO A 167 -2.66 -10.00 5.89
N VAL A 168 -2.59 -10.93 4.95
CA VAL A 168 -2.86 -10.67 3.52
C VAL A 168 -4.31 -10.23 3.29
N ALA A 169 -5.26 -10.80 4.03
CA ALA A 169 -6.67 -10.44 3.90
C ALA A 169 -6.90 -8.93 4.14
N GLN A 170 -6.22 -8.34 5.13
CA GLN A 170 -6.32 -6.91 5.41
C GLN A 170 -5.63 -6.08 4.32
N VAL A 171 -4.46 -6.53 3.86
CA VAL A 171 -3.75 -5.88 2.75
C VAL A 171 -4.62 -5.80 1.50
N LEU A 172 -5.21 -6.93 1.08
CA LEU A 172 -6.04 -7.00 -0.12
C LEU A 172 -7.34 -6.20 0.02
N SER A 173 -7.93 -6.15 1.22
CA SER A 173 -9.10 -5.30 1.51
C SER A 173 -8.80 -3.82 1.25
N GLU A 174 -7.65 -3.31 1.71
CA GLU A 174 -7.28 -1.91 1.51
C GLU A 174 -6.82 -1.63 0.06
N VAL A 175 -6.13 -2.57 -0.57
CA VAL A 175 -5.74 -2.47 -2.00
C VAL A 175 -6.98 -2.39 -2.90
N ALA A 176 -8.09 -3.05 -2.53
CA ALA A 176 -9.34 -2.94 -3.26
C ALA A 176 -9.93 -1.52 -3.24
N LYS A 177 -9.72 -0.76 -2.15
CA LYS A 177 -10.21 0.62 -2.00
C LYS A 177 -9.43 1.65 -2.82
N HIS A 178 -8.16 1.39 -3.10
CA HIS A 178 -7.34 2.25 -3.96
C HIS A 178 -8.06 2.43 -5.28
N ARG A 179 -8.33 3.66 -5.73
CA ARG A 179 -8.82 3.85 -7.10
C ARG A 179 -7.59 3.97 -7.96
N ASP A 180 -7.44 3.07 -8.93
CA ASP A 180 -6.36 3.21 -9.89
C ASP A 180 -6.49 4.58 -10.52
N ARG A 181 -5.38 5.33 -10.57
CA ARG A 181 -5.33 6.55 -11.37
C ARG A 181 -5.73 6.12 -12.77
N LEU A 182 -6.85 6.61 -13.28
CA LEU A 182 -7.18 6.44 -14.70
C LEU A 182 -5.93 6.84 -15.48
N PRO A 183 -5.51 6.07 -16.50
CA PRO A 183 -4.35 6.45 -17.29
C PRO A 183 -4.55 7.91 -17.69
N GLU A 184 -3.54 8.75 -17.40
CA GLU A 184 -3.56 10.13 -17.84
C GLU A 184 -3.85 10.10 -19.34
N TRP A 185 -4.88 10.83 -19.77
CA TRP A 185 -5.20 10.91 -21.19
C TRP A 185 -4.04 11.63 -21.87
N VAL A 186 -3.11 10.85 -22.41
CA VAL A 186 -2.04 11.38 -23.25
C VAL A 186 -2.62 11.44 -24.67
N PRO A 187 -2.88 12.64 -25.23
CA PRO A 187 -3.23 12.73 -26.64
C PRO A 187 -2.13 12.05 -27.44
N TYR A 188 -2.52 11.13 -28.32
CA TYR A 188 -1.62 10.49 -29.26
C TYR A 188 -0.79 11.57 -29.98
N GLN A 189 0.52 11.61 -29.74
CA GLN A 189 1.44 12.46 -30.49
C GLN A 189 1.55 11.85 -31.88
N VAL A 190 0.85 12.43 -32.86
CA VAL A 190 1.04 12.08 -34.27
C VAL A 190 2.44 12.57 -34.66
N ASP A 191 3.42 11.68 -34.70
CA ASP A 191 4.75 12.00 -35.24
C ASP A 191 4.59 12.39 -36.71
N ALA A 192 4.76 13.68 -37.01
CA ALA A 192 4.53 14.29 -38.33
C ALA A 192 5.54 13.86 -39.42
N GLY A 193 6.28 12.77 -39.23
CA GLY A 193 7.37 12.33 -40.13
C GLY A 193 7.20 10.93 -40.74
N ARG A 194 6.20 10.15 -40.33
CA ARG A 194 5.97 8.79 -40.88
C ARG A 194 4.53 8.70 -41.37
N PRO A 195 4.26 8.46 -42.68
CA PRO A 195 2.91 8.13 -43.09
C PRO A 195 2.51 6.88 -42.29
N PRO A 196 1.40 6.91 -41.53
CA PRO A 196 0.99 5.74 -40.79
C PRO A 196 0.80 4.61 -41.79
N LEU A 197 1.33 3.43 -41.46
CA LEU A 197 0.75 2.20 -41.99
C LEU A 197 -0.66 2.17 -41.42
N VAL A 198 -1.62 2.77 -42.12
CA VAL A 198 -3.03 2.68 -41.80
C VAL A 198 -3.38 1.22 -42.02
N PRO A 199 -3.59 0.40 -40.97
CA PRO A 199 -4.34 -0.81 -41.21
C PRO A 199 -5.70 -0.29 -41.68
N GLN A 200 -6.16 -0.74 -42.84
CA GLN A 200 -7.55 -0.53 -43.25
C GLN A 200 -8.44 -1.35 -42.30
N ILE A 201 -8.55 -0.88 -41.06
CA ILE A 201 -9.65 -1.25 -40.20
C ILE A 201 -10.78 -0.39 -40.75
N GLU A 202 -11.67 -1.02 -41.52
CA GLU A 202 -12.96 -0.40 -41.80
C GLU A 202 -13.49 0.16 -40.47
N PRO A 203 -13.86 1.45 -40.40
CA PRO A 203 -14.25 2.05 -39.14
C PRO A 203 -15.36 1.20 -38.54
N VAL A 204 -15.05 0.52 -37.43
CA VAL A 204 -16.03 -0.30 -36.74
C VAL A 204 -17.12 0.67 -36.29
N PRO A 205 -18.38 0.48 -36.69
CA PRO A 205 -19.44 1.39 -36.30
C PRO A 205 -19.54 1.41 -34.78
N LEU A 206 -19.25 2.56 -34.18
CA LEU A 206 -19.47 2.83 -32.77
C LEU A 206 -20.90 3.35 -32.60
N TYR A 207 -21.71 2.58 -31.89
CA TYR A 207 -23.06 2.98 -31.49
C TYR A 207 -22.94 3.76 -30.18
N GLY A 208 -23.24 5.06 -30.24
CA GLY A 208 -23.20 5.96 -29.09
C GLY A 208 -24.54 6.66 -28.92
N LYS A 209 -25.04 6.73 -27.69
CA LYS A 209 -26.21 7.56 -27.36
C LYS A 209 -26.19 8.02 -25.91
N ARG A 210 -26.57 9.28 -25.71
CA ARG A 210 -26.98 9.80 -24.39
C ARG A 210 -28.49 9.62 -24.25
N LEU A 211 -28.92 9.10 -23.10
CA LEU A 211 -30.34 8.95 -22.77
C LEU A 211 -30.77 10.19 -21.98
N GLN A 212 -31.96 10.73 -22.26
CA GLN A 212 -32.47 11.90 -21.54
C GLN A 212 -33.56 11.46 -20.55
N MET A 213 -33.41 11.89 -19.31
CA MET A 213 -34.42 11.77 -18.28
C MET A 213 -35.37 12.96 -18.34
N ILE A 214 -36.64 12.66 -18.51
CA ILE A 214 -37.72 13.63 -18.58
C ILE A 214 -38.71 13.32 -17.47
N ASP A 215 -39.11 14.35 -16.74
CA ASP A 215 -40.20 14.30 -15.77
C ASP A 215 -41.52 14.10 -16.52
N THR A 216 -42.26 13.04 -16.20
CA THR A 216 -43.48 12.68 -16.95
C THR A 216 -44.63 13.65 -16.74
N ASP A 217 -44.67 14.34 -15.60
CA ASP A 217 -45.78 15.24 -15.25
C ASP A 217 -45.59 16.62 -15.87
N THR A 218 -44.34 17.11 -15.88
CA THR A 218 -44.00 18.45 -16.37
C THR A 218 -43.42 18.46 -17.78
N GLY A 219 -42.98 17.32 -18.30
CA GLY A 219 -42.30 17.20 -19.59
C GLY A 219 -40.91 17.84 -19.61
N LYS A 220 -40.38 18.25 -18.45
CA LYS A 220 -39.08 18.95 -18.35
C LYS A 220 -37.94 17.96 -18.12
N PRO A 221 -36.72 18.28 -18.58
CA PRO A 221 -35.56 17.45 -18.27
C PRO A 221 -35.29 17.42 -16.76
N ARG A 222 -34.90 16.24 -16.25
CA ARG A 222 -34.50 16.05 -14.85
C ARG A 222 -32.98 15.93 -14.73
N GLY A 223 -32.34 17.05 -14.43
CA GLY A 223 -30.91 17.09 -14.16
C GLY A 223 -30.53 16.67 -12.74
N TYR A 224 -29.26 16.30 -12.56
CA TYR A 224 -28.66 15.88 -11.28
C TYR A 224 -29.35 14.68 -10.62
N VAL A 225 -29.88 13.77 -11.43
CA VAL A 225 -30.56 12.56 -10.96
C VAL A 225 -29.61 11.37 -11.05
N PRO A 226 -29.37 10.66 -9.93
CA PRO A 226 -28.56 9.46 -9.94
C PRO A 226 -29.29 8.33 -10.68
N TYR A 227 -28.56 7.59 -11.50
CA TYR A 227 -29.10 6.52 -12.35
C TYR A 227 -28.17 5.33 -12.48
N ILE A 228 -28.74 4.21 -12.92
CA ILE A 228 -28.02 3.00 -13.31
C ILE A 228 -28.41 2.62 -14.74
N VAL A 229 -27.44 2.51 -15.63
CA VAL A 229 -27.59 1.85 -16.93
C VAL A 229 -27.15 0.39 -16.76
N LYS A 230 -28.07 -0.54 -16.94
CA LYS A 230 -27.78 -1.97 -17.03
C LYS A 230 -27.57 -2.37 -18.47
N ARG A 231 -26.36 -2.82 -18.77
CA ARG A 231 -25.96 -3.37 -20.06
C ARG A 231 -26.52 -4.77 -20.28
N ARG A 232 -26.47 -5.22 -21.54
CA ARG A 232 -26.94 -6.56 -21.94
C ARG A 232 -26.18 -7.69 -21.25
N ASP A 233 -24.90 -7.49 -20.99
CA ASP A 233 -24.03 -8.46 -20.28
C ASP A 233 -24.23 -8.44 -18.75
N GLY A 234 -25.11 -7.57 -18.25
CA GLY A 234 -25.39 -7.40 -16.83
C GLY A 234 -24.48 -6.39 -16.12
N TYR A 235 -23.51 -5.78 -16.81
CA TYR A 235 -22.71 -4.70 -16.25
C TYR A 235 -23.59 -3.50 -15.89
N LEU A 236 -23.29 -2.87 -14.75
CA LEU A 236 -24.04 -1.74 -14.21
C LEU A 236 -23.17 -0.48 -14.26
N GLU A 237 -23.55 0.46 -15.11
CA GLU A 237 -22.93 1.78 -15.21
C GLU A 237 -23.73 2.77 -14.37
N ARG A 238 -23.12 3.29 -13.30
CA ARG A 238 -23.75 4.32 -12.47
C ARG A 238 -23.33 5.71 -12.94
N GLY A 239 -24.24 6.65 -12.88
CA GLY A 239 -23.95 8.05 -13.16
C GLY A 239 -24.99 8.98 -12.56
N GLU A 240 -24.78 10.27 -12.78
CA GLU A 240 -25.74 11.32 -12.46
C GLU A 240 -26.01 12.10 -13.75
N THR A 241 -27.26 12.47 -14.01
CA THR A 241 -27.60 13.24 -15.22
C THR A 241 -27.00 14.65 -15.15
N ASP A 242 -26.63 15.20 -16.30
CA ASP A 242 -26.22 16.61 -16.38
C ASP A 242 -27.40 17.57 -16.16
N TYR A 243 -27.15 18.87 -16.25
CA TYR A 243 -28.19 19.90 -16.07
C TYR A 243 -29.41 19.71 -16.99
N ASP A 244 -29.21 19.19 -18.20
CA ASP A 244 -30.25 18.95 -19.20
C ASP A 244 -30.85 17.53 -19.10
N GLY A 245 -30.59 16.83 -18.00
CA GLY A 245 -31.11 15.50 -17.74
C GLY A 245 -30.50 14.39 -18.59
N LEU A 246 -29.34 14.60 -19.20
CA LEU A 246 -28.69 13.61 -20.07
C LEU A 246 -27.74 12.71 -19.28
N THR A 247 -27.76 11.41 -19.57
CA THR A 247 -26.75 10.45 -19.09
C THR A 247 -25.38 10.73 -19.68
N HIS A 248 -24.34 10.04 -19.21
CA HIS A 248 -23.10 9.91 -19.96
C HIS A 248 -23.37 9.19 -21.30
N GLU A 249 -22.42 9.32 -22.22
CA GLU A 249 -22.52 8.64 -23.51
C GLU A 249 -22.29 7.14 -23.35
N VAL A 250 -23.31 6.33 -23.65
CA VAL A 250 -23.21 4.87 -23.63
C VAL A 250 -22.70 4.42 -24.99
N LEU A 251 -21.49 3.86 -25.01
CA LEU A 251 -20.82 3.40 -26.22
C LEU A 251 -20.85 1.87 -26.34
N SER A 252 -21.05 1.37 -27.56
CA SER A 252 -21.00 -0.04 -27.89
C SER A 252 -20.49 -0.27 -29.32
N LEU A 253 -19.75 -1.37 -29.51
CA LEU A 253 -19.28 -1.81 -30.84
C LEU A 253 -20.38 -2.54 -31.63
N THR A 254 -21.49 -2.87 -30.98
CA THR A 254 -22.64 -3.55 -31.58
C THR A 254 -23.92 -2.85 -31.14
N PRO A 255 -25.00 -2.88 -31.94
CA PRO A 255 -26.30 -2.40 -31.49
C PRO A 255 -26.71 -3.09 -30.18
N GLU A 256 -27.00 -2.31 -29.16
CA GLU A 256 -27.34 -2.79 -27.82
C GLU A 256 -28.60 -2.10 -27.32
N THR A 257 -29.48 -2.87 -26.66
CA THR A 257 -30.58 -2.32 -25.87
C THR A 257 -30.16 -2.33 -24.41
N VAL A 258 -30.15 -1.16 -23.80
CA VAL A 258 -29.80 -0.98 -22.38
C VAL A 258 -31.06 -0.66 -21.57
N GLN A 259 -31.02 -0.95 -20.27
CA GLN A 259 -32.08 -0.59 -19.33
C GLN A 259 -31.59 0.53 -18.43
N LEU A 260 -32.36 1.63 -18.34
CA LEU A 260 -32.05 2.77 -17.48
C LEU A 260 -32.96 2.74 -16.25
N TYR A 261 -32.37 2.80 -15.06
CA TYR A 261 -33.08 2.84 -13.79
C TYR A 261 -32.71 4.12 -13.03
N LEU A 262 -33.65 4.62 -12.24
CA LEU A 262 -33.38 5.63 -11.23
C LEU A 262 -32.68 4.95 -10.04
N ASP A 263 -31.58 5.56 -9.58
CA ASP A 263 -30.85 5.13 -8.37
C ASP A 263 -31.27 6.01 -7.19
N GLU A 264 -32.59 6.16 -7.01
CA GLU A 264 -33.15 6.92 -5.89
C GLU A 264 -33.18 6.04 -4.63
N PRO A 265 -32.78 6.55 -3.46
CA PRO A 265 -33.04 5.86 -2.21
C PRO A 265 -34.56 5.74 -2.02
N VAL A 266 -35.05 4.52 -1.84
CA VAL A 266 -36.46 4.28 -1.47
C VAL A 266 -36.71 5.02 -0.16
N PRO A 267 -37.75 5.86 -0.06
CA PRO A 267 -38.08 6.57 1.18
C PRO A 267 -38.40 5.62 2.34
#